data_AF-A0A932CI70-F1
#
_entry.id   AF-A0A932CI70-F1
#
_cell.length_a   1.000
_cell.length_b   1.000
_cell.length_c   1.000
_cell.angle_alpha   90.00
_cell.angle_beta   90.00
_cell.angle_gamma   90.00
#
_symmetry.space_group_name_H-M   'P 1'
#
loop_
_entity.id
_entity.type
_entity.pdbx_description
1 polymer ?
#
loop_
_entity_poly.entity_id
_entity_poly.type
_entity_poly.pdbx_seq_one_letter_code
_entity_poly.pdbx_strand_id
1 'polypeptide(L)'
;MSIWRKGWLLALLGQTAAAVSIWWWPGFDPPPISETKPHTLYFLAATAQSLAAILALVFTISLVVAQLSSRYSHRMLAEFFDPLTIGYFLVFVAAALMPLWLLGQEQPLLWATRVSLTIAAAVLLLLVPYFLRFRERLDPASVIKRLQGKAIKRLKVDREKEPEEVAAIDNFCMSAFALRDYDTFNMGVRTLGTIALEASQDMRDTVGKGVFYRLMYIGLATIDDPIAPVRVIVVLRDTGLQAVAHGQEAAEGWGTFPIANIGARAAEKGLEAPAEQAVTSLIEVGREAVEHGLSVAVRVVAGLCNIAKAVIHQDARAMDRVAEGAVETLGILTAKAIEKGMKDEDTQRMVWELDWVCRKASEGRIIDVLHAAVRRLWVIGAWATQAGASETIEGAWIALRGPEEAGILPSFLQPDYVAANESLSTDELQQALIEFRERYSGRHGGGS
;
A
#
# COMPACT_ATOMS: atom_id res chain seq x y z
N MET A 1 -1.59 6.70 27.51
CA MET A 1 -1.26 5.43 28.24
C MET A 1 -1.90 4.27 27.49
N SER A 2 -1.14 3.23 27.12
CA SER A 2 -1.67 2.10 26.32
C SER A 2 -2.74 1.31 27.08
N ILE A 3 -3.64 0.64 26.32
CA ILE A 3 -4.74 -0.18 26.87
C ILE A 3 -4.17 -1.26 27.80
N TRP A 4 -3.10 -1.93 27.38
CA TRP A 4 -2.31 -2.85 28.20
C TRP A 4 -1.94 -2.32 29.59
N ARG A 5 -1.43 -1.08 29.72
CA ARG A 5 -1.06 -0.51 31.04
C ARG A 5 -2.27 -0.33 31.95
N LYS A 6 -3.44 0.02 31.41
CA LYS A 6 -4.70 0.07 32.18
C LYS A 6 -5.11 -1.33 32.66
N GLY A 7 -4.98 -2.34 31.81
CA GLY A 7 -5.23 -3.73 32.16
C GLY A 7 -4.38 -4.23 33.33
N TRP A 8 -3.08 -3.89 33.35
CA TRP A 8 -2.20 -4.21 34.48
C TRP A 8 -2.54 -3.48 35.76
N LEU A 9 -2.87 -2.17 35.68
CA LEU A 9 -3.29 -1.42 36.86
C LEU A 9 -4.58 -1.99 37.46
N LEU A 10 -5.56 -2.36 36.64
CA LEU A 10 -6.80 -3.02 37.09
C LEU A 10 -6.53 -4.41 37.70
N ALA A 11 -5.66 -5.22 37.08
CA ALA A 11 -5.29 -6.53 37.63
C ALA A 11 -4.56 -6.40 38.98
N LEU A 12 -3.64 -5.45 39.12
CA LEU A 12 -2.92 -5.18 40.37
C LEU A 12 -3.85 -4.67 41.47
N LEU A 13 -4.75 -3.74 41.17
CA LEU A 13 -5.74 -3.24 42.14
C LEU A 13 -6.74 -4.33 42.55
N GLY A 14 -7.18 -5.17 41.61
CA GLY A 14 -7.97 -6.35 41.92
C GLY A 14 -7.22 -7.35 42.79
N GLN A 15 -5.91 -7.52 42.55
CA GLN A 15 -5.09 -8.49 43.28
C GLN A 15 -4.78 -8.02 44.70
N THR A 16 -4.50 -6.72 44.91
CA THR A 16 -4.34 -6.17 46.25
C THR A 16 -5.64 -6.25 47.03
N ALA A 17 -6.78 -5.93 46.41
CA ALA A 17 -8.10 -6.09 47.02
C ALA A 17 -8.39 -7.56 47.38
N ALA A 18 -8.16 -8.50 46.47
CA ALA A 18 -8.38 -9.92 46.72
C ALA A 18 -7.44 -10.49 47.79
N ALA A 19 -6.16 -10.10 47.79
CA ALA A 19 -5.21 -10.50 48.82
C ALA A 19 -5.59 -9.93 50.19
N VAL A 20 -5.94 -8.64 50.26
CA VAL A 20 -6.49 -8.01 51.47
C VAL A 20 -7.73 -8.77 51.95
N SER A 21 -8.68 -9.07 51.09
CA SER A 21 -9.88 -9.84 51.47
C SER A 21 -9.53 -11.24 51.99
N ILE A 22 -8.59 -11.97 51.38
CA ILE A 22 -8.23 -13.33 51.81
C ILE A 22 -7.43 -13.34 53.12
N TRP A 23 -6.57 -12.35 53.35
CA TRP A 23 -5.68 -12.30 54.52
C TRP A 23 -6.27 -11.58 55.73
N TRP A 24 -7.18 -10.62 55.53
CA TRP A 24 -7.75 -9.80 56.62
C TRP A 24 -9.19 -10.15 57.01
N TRP A 25 -9.88 -11.06 56.30
CA TRP A 25 -11.26 -11.42 56.64
C TRP A 25 -11.32 -12.27 57.92
N PRO A 26 -11.89 -11.77 59.04
CA PRO A 26 -11.85 -12.47 60.32
C PRO A 26 -12.75 -13.72 60.34
N GLY A 27 -13.72 -13.82 59.44
CA GLY A 27 -14.48 -15.06 59.21
C GLY A 27 -13.71 -16.14 58.43
N PHE A 28 -12.45 -15.89 58.07
CA PHE A 28 -11.57 -16.81 57.33
C PHE A 28 -10.46 -17.37 58.24
N ASP A 29 -10.66 -17.36 59.55
CA ASP A 29 -10.02 -18.31 60.46
C ASP A 29 -10.84 -19.60 60.46
N PRO A 30 -10.54 -20.58 59.56
CA PRO A 30 -11.20 -21.86 59.63
C PRO A 30 -10.90 -22.48 61.00
N PRO A 31 -11.93 -22.93 61.74
CA PRO A 31 -11.74 -23.54 63.05
C PRO A 31 -10.77 -24.73 62.96
N PRO A 32 -9.98 -24.99 64.03
CA PRO A 32 -8.89 -25.95 64.00
C PRO A 32 -9.33 -27.30 63.43
N ILE A 33 -8.47 -27.87 62.58
CA ILE A 33 -8.75 -29.06 61.77
C ILE A 33 -8.83 -30.29 62.69
N SER A 34 -10.03 -30.55 63.18
CA SER A 34 -10.46 -31.88 63.63
C SER A 34 -10.99 -32.66 62.43
N GLU A 35 -11.03 -34.00 62.55
CA GLU A 35 -11.28 -34.99 61.48
C GLU A 35 -12.62 -34.86 60.71
N THR A 36 -13.43 -33.83 60.96
CA THR A 36 -14.86 -33.78 60.61
C THR A 36 -15.26 -32.67 59.62
N LYS A 37 -14.31 -32.00 58.93
CA LYS A 37 -14.63 -30.82 58.09
C LYS A 37 -14.34 -31.01 56.59
N PRO A 38 -15.23 -31.69 55.84
CA PRO A 38 -15.11 -31.88 54.40
C PRO A 38 -15.15 -30.57 53.58
N HIS A 39 -15.62 -29.46 54.16
CA HIS A 39 -15.81 -28.19 53.45
C HIS A 39 -14.51 -27.58 52.89
N THR A 40 -13.39 -27.64 53.62
CA THR A 40 -12.10 -27.07 53.15
C THR A 40 -11.53 -27.89 51.99
N LEU A 41 -11.61 -29.22 52.08
CA LEU A 41 -11.19 -30.13 51.01
C LEU A 41 -12.08 -29.95 49.78
N TYR A 42 -13.40 -29.85 49.97
CA TYR A 42 -14.34 -29.54 48.89
C TYR A 42 -14.02 -28.20 48.21
N PHE A 43 -13.66 -27.17 48.97
CA PHE A 43 -13.31 -25.85 48.42
C PHE A 43 -11.99 -25.85 47.65
N LEU A 44 -10.95 -26.55 48.15
CA LEU A 44 -9.69 -26.74 47.43
C LEU A 44 -9.90 -27.54 46.13
N ALA A 45 -10.70 -28.61 46.18
CA ALA A 45 -11.06 -29.41 45.00
C ALA A 45 -11.85 -28.58 43.97
N ALA A 46 -12.86 -27.83 44.40
CA ALA A 46 -13.62 -26.94 43.54
C ALA A 46 -12.75 -25.82 42.93
N THR A 47 -11.77 -25.29 43.69
CA THR A 47 -10.80 -24.31 43.18
C THR A 47 -9.90 -24.92 42.11
N ALA A 48 -9.32 -26.11 42.34
CA ALA A 48 -8.52 -26.81 41.34
C ALA A 48 -9.33 -27.12 40.07
N GLN A 49 -10.54 -27.65 40.22
CA GLN A 49 -11.43 -27.96 39.10
C GLN A 49 -11.80 -26.71 38.29
N SER A 50 -12.12 -25.60 38.97
CA SER A 50 -12.43 -24.31 38.34
C SER A 50 -11.22 -23.75 37.58
N LEU A 51 -10.04 -23.73 38.20
CA LEU A 51 -8.79 -23.29 37.54
C LEU A 51 -8.44 -24.18 36.34
N ALA A 52 -8.57 -25.50 36.45
CA ALA A 52 -8.32 -26.42 35.36
C ALA A 52 -9.29 -26.20 34.18
N ALA A 53 -10.59 -25.98 34.47
CA ALA A 53 -11.58 -25.67 33.45
C ALA A 53 -11.33 -24.32 32.77
N ILE A 54 -10.96 -23.28 33.52
CA ILE A 54 -10.61 -21.96 32.98
C ILE A 54 -9.32 -22.04 32.15
N LEU A 55 -8.29 -22.77 32.62
CA LEU A 55 -7.06 -23.01 31.87
C LEU A 55 -7.35 -23.69 30.52
N ALA A 56 -8.17 -24.75 30.53
CA ALA A 56 -8.57 -25.45 29.32
C ALA A 56 -9.31 -24.51 28.35
N LEU A 57 -10.26 -23.71 28.85
CA LEU A 57 -10.99 -22.73 28.05
C LEU A 57 -10.07 -21.65 27.46
N VAL A 58 -9.16 -21.08 28.25
CA VAL A 58 -8.19 -20.07 27.80
C VAL A 58 -7.27 -20.66 26.73
N PHE A 59 -6.75 -21.86 26.96
CA PHE A 59 -5.89 -22.55 26.01
C PHE A 59 -6.63 -22.85 24.69
N THR A 60 -7.86 -23.35 24.75
CA THR A 60 -8.68 -23.63 23.57
C THR A 60 -9.01 -22.35 22.79
N ILE A 61 -9.45 -21.28 23.45
CA ILE A 61 -9.71 -19.98 22.78
C ILE A 61 -8.43 -19.46 22.13
N SER A 62 -7.32 -19.45 22.86
CA SER A 62 -6.05 -18.97 22.33
C SER A 62 -5.56 -19.80 21.13
N LEU A 63 -5.74 -21.12 21.16
CA LEU A 63 -5.40 -22.02 20.06
C LEU A 63 -6.31 -21.80 18.85
N VAL A 64 -7.62 -21.64 19.05
CA VAL A 64 -8.58 -21.34 17.96
C VAL A 64 -8.27 -19.99 17.31
N VAL A 65 -7.99 -18.94 18.09
CA VAL A 65 -7.64 -17.64 17.50
C VAL A 65 -6.26 -17.70 16.81
N ALA A 66 -5.29 -18.43 17.35
CA ALA A 66 -4.02 -18.67 16.66
C ALA A 66 -4.19 -19.44 15.33
N GLN A 67 -5.15 -20.38 15.24
CA GLN A 67 -5.53 -21.07 14.00
C GLN A 67 -6.29 -20.18 13.00
N LEU A 68 -7.10 -19.23 13.49
CA LEU A 68 -7.76 -18.24 12.62
C LEU A 68 -6.74 -17.24 12.07
N SER A 69 -5.83 -16.74 12.92
CA SER A 69 -4.74 -15.87 12.51
C SER A 69 -3.75 -16.57 11.59
N SER A 70 -3.41 -17.85 11.80
CA SER A 70 -2.41 -18.54 10.96
C SER A 70 -2.78 -18.61 9.47
N ARG A 71 -4.06 -18.40 9.12
CA ARG A 71 -4.54 -18.18 7.74
C ARG A 71 -3.86 -17.01 7.02
N TYR A 72 -3.42 -15.99 7.76
CA TYR A 72 -2.69 -14.84 7.20
C TYR A 72 -1.17 -15.08 7.16
N SER A 73 -0.62 -15.87 8.09
CA SER A 73 0.80 -16.26 8.09
C SER A 73 1.10 -17.36 9.10
N HIS A 74 1.80 -18.42 8.66
CA HIS A 74 2.34 -19.45 9.56
C HIS A 74 3.27 -18.88 10.65
N ARG A 75 3.94 -17.74 10.41
CA ARG A 75 4.87 -17.12 11.36
C ARG A 75 4.18 -16.62 12.64
N MET A 76 2.88 -16.32 12.62
CA MET A 76 2.16 -15.88 13.83
C MET A 76 2.01 -16.98 14.89
N LEU A 77 1.99 -18.25 14.49
CA LEU A 77 1.93 -19.36 15.45
C LEU A 77 3.22 -19.44 16.28
N ALA A 78 4.37 -19.08 15.72
CA ALA A 78 5.61 -18.96 16.49
C ALA A 78 5.59 -17.78 17.48
N GLU A 79 4.95 -16.66 17.15
CA GLU A 79 4.80 -15.51 18.07
C GLU A 79 3.78 -15.76 19.20
N PHE A 80 2.95 -16.80 19.10
CA PHE A 80 2.09 -17.26 20.21
C PHE A 80 2.92 -17.82 21.37
N PHE A 81 3.92 -18.66 21.05
CA PHE A 81 4.83 -19.31 22.00
C PHE A 81 5.99 -18.42 22.47
N ASP A 82 5.72 -17.12 22.64
CA ASP A 82 6.63 -16.16 23.31
C ASP A 82 6.95 -16.66 24.74
N PRO A 83 8.20 -16.62 25.21
CA PRO A 83 8.57 -17.10 26.55
C PRO A 83 7.74 -16.51 27.69
N LEU A 84 7.22 -15.29 27.54
CA LEU A 84 6.30 -14.67 28.50
C LEU A 84 4.90 -15.31 28.51
N THR A 85 4.40 -15.75 27.35
CA THR A 85 3.15 -16.53 27.24
C THR A 85 3.34 -17.92 27.87
N ILE A 86 4.47 -18.58 27.58
CA ILE A 86 4.81 -19.89 28.17
C ILE A 86 4.95 -19.77 29.69
N GLY A 87 5.66 -18.75 30.18
CA GLY A 87 5.78 -18.47 31.62
C GLY A 87 4.43 -18.25 32.30
N TYR A 88 3.51 -17.51 31.67
CA TYR A 88 2.15 -17.35 32.18
C TYR A 88 1.40 -18.69 32.27
N PHE A 89 1.46 -19.52 31.23
CA PHE A 89 0.84 -20.85 31.27
C PHE A 89 1.44 -21.76 32.34
N LEU A 90 2.77 -21.74 32.55
CA LEU A 90 3.43 -22.52 33.61
C LEU A 90 3.00 -22.05 35.01
N VAL A 91 2.88 -20.75 35.25
CA VAL A 91 2.34 -20.19 36.50
C VAL A 91 0.87 -20.60 36.69
N PHE A 92 0.06 -20.60 35.62
CA PHE A 92 -1.33 -21.06 35.68
C PHE A 92 -1.44 -22.55 36.04
N VAL A 93 -0.65 -23.41 35.39
CA VAL A 93 -0.58 -24.85 35.70
C VAL A 93 -0.15 -25.07 37.15
N ALA A 94 0.89 -24.39 37.63
CA ALA A 94 1.31 -24.47 39.03
C ALA A 94 0.20 -24.04 40.00
N ALA A 95 -0.53 -22.96 39.69
CA ALA A 95 -1.68 -22.50 40.48
C ALA A 95 -2.85 -23.49 40.50
N ALA A 96 -3.10 -24.22 39.40
CA ALA A 96 -4.13 -25.26 39.34
C ALA A 96 -3.73 -26.55 40.05
N LEU A 97 -2.43 -26.89 40.05
CA LEU A 97 -1.89 -28.08 40.74
C LEU A 97 -1.70 -27.85 42.25
N MET A 98 -1.48 -26.61 42.70
CA MET A 98 -1.23 -26.32 44.12
C MET A 98 -2.37 -26.75 45.07
N PRO A 99 -3.67 -26.50 44.79
CA PRO A 99 -4.76 -27.03 45.62
C PRO A 99 -4.81 -28.57 45.59
N LEU A 100 -4.53 -29.21 44.45
CA LEU A 100 -4.48 -30.68 44.34
C LEU A 100 -3.37 -31.29 45.19
N TRP A 101 -2.20 -30.65 45.22
CA TRP A 101 -1.09 -31.06 46.08
C TRP A 101 -1.43 -30.91 47.57
N LEU A 102 -2.15 -29.84 47.95
CA LEU A 102 -2.64 -29.65 49.32
C LEU A 102 -3.72 -30.68 49.72
N LEU A 103 -4.55 -31.15 48.78
CA LEU A 103 -5.49 -32.25 49.04
C LEU A 103 -4.81 -33.59 49.36
N GLY A 104 -3.56 -33.78 48.91
CA GLY A 104 -2.76 -34.96 49.19
C GLY A 104 -2.07 -34.95 50.57
N GLN A 105 -2.20 -33.88 51.35
CA GLN A 105 -1.62 -33.78 52.69
C GLN A 105 -2.66 -34.16 53.76
N GLU A 106 -2.24 -34.98 54.73
CA GLU A 106 -3.10 -35.38 55.86
C GLU A 106 -3.57 -34.19 56.70
N GLN A 107 -2.76 -33.12 56.79
CA GLN A 107 -3.07 -31.89 57.50
C GLN A 107 -2.65 -30.66 56.67
N PRO A 108 -3.48 -30.18 55.73
CA PRO A 108 -3.15 -29.04 54.89
C PRO A 108 -3.01 -27.78 55.75
N LEU A 109 -1.81 -27.19 55.76
CA LEU A 109 -1.49 -26.02 56.57
C LEU A 109 -2.39 -24.82 56.17
N LEU A 110 -2.99 -24.17 57.16
CA LEU A 110 -3.95 -23.07 56.93
C LEU A 110 -3.37 -21.91 56.11
N TRP A 111 -2.10 -21.57 56.38
CA TRP A 111 -1.38 -20.55 55.61
C TRP A 111 -1.18 -20.98 54.16
N ALA A 112 -0.94 -22.27 53.88
CA ALA A 112 -0.75 -22.79 52.53
C ALA A 112 -2.05 -22.76 51.73
N THR A 113 -3.19 -23.01 52.39
CA THR A 113 -4.53 -22.79 51.80
C THR A 113 -4.76 -21.32 51.44
N ARG A 114 -4.47 -20.37 52.35
CA ARG A 114 -4.56 -18.92 52.05
C ARG A 114 -3.65 -18.52 50.88
N VAL A 115 -2.40 -18.99 50.86
CA VAL A 115 -1.46 -18.75 49.75
C VAL A 115 -2.00 -19.30 48.44
N SER A 116 -2.46 -20.56 48.40
CA SER A 116 -3.05 -21.17 47.21
C SER A 116 -4.23 -20.37 46.65
N LEU A 117 -5.12 -19.86 47.53
CA LEU A 117 -6.26 -19.03 47.12
C LEU A 117 -5.82 -17.65 46.61
N THR A 118 -4.81 -17.01 47.21
CA THR A 118 -4.26 -15.76 46.67
C THR A 118 -3.59 -15.94 45.32
N ILE A 119 -2.89 -17.06 45.08
CA ILE A 119 -2.29 -17.39 43.79
C ILE A 119 -3.39 -17.67 42.75
N ALA A 120 -4.43 -18.41 43.11
CA ALA A 120 -5.61 -18.62 42.26
C ALA A 120 -6.24 -17.30 41.82
N ALA A 121 -6.54 -16.40 42.78
CA ALA A 121 -7.10 -15.08 42.50
C ALA A 121 -6.17 -14.22 41.63
N ALA A 122 -4.86 -14.22 41.90
CA ALA A 122 -3.88 -13.49 41.11
C ALA A 122 -3.83 -13.98 39.65
N VAL A 123 -3.82 -15.30 39.43
CA VAL A 123 -3.80 -15.89 38.09
C VAL A 123 -5.07 -15.57 37.29
N LEU A 124 -6.24 -15.60 37.94
CA LEU A 124 -7.52 -15.20 37.35
C LEU A 124 -7.58 -13.70 37.01
N LEU A 125 -6.90 -12.83 37.77
CA LEU A 125 -6.83 -11.41 37.46
C LEU A 125 -5.81 -11.09 36.36
N LEU A 126 -4.69 -11.81 36.32
CA LEU A 126 -3.67 -11.72 35.25
C LEU A 126 -4.19 -12.20 33.89
N LEU A 127 -5.28 -12.96 33.86
CA LEU A 127 -6.00 -13.36 32.64
C LEU A 127 -6.50 -12.15 31.83
N VAL A 128 -6.86 -11.04 32.48
CA VAL A 128 -7.30 -9.81 31.80
C VAL A 128 -6.17 -9.14 31.00
N PRO A 129 -5.01 -8.76 31.59
CA PRO A 129 -3.88 -8.23 30.83
C PRO A 129 -3.26 -9.25 29.86
N TYR A 130 -3.37 -10.56 30.14
CA TYR A 130 -3.04 -11.61 29.18
C TYR A 130 -3.91 -11.50 27.92
N PHE A 131 -5.24 -11.52 28.03
CA PHE A 131 -6.12 -11.44 26.87
C PHE A 131 -6.02 -10.11 26.11
N LEU A 132 -5.82 -8.99 26.81
CA LEU A 132 -5.57 -7.70 26.16
C LEU A 132 -4.28 -7.74 25.32
N ARG A 133 -3.17 -8.24 25.89
CA ARG A 133 -1.89 -8.42 25.17
C ARG A 133 -2.00 -9.42 24.02
N PHE A 134 -2.75 -10.50 24.21
CA PHE A 134 -2.97 -11.53 23.21
C PHE A 134 -3.75 -10.97 22.02
N ARG A 135 -4.86 -10.25 22.27
CA ARG A 135 -5.63 -9.55 21.23
C ARG A 135 -4.78 -8.53 20.46
N GLU A 136 -4.01 -7.69 21.17
CA GLU A 136 -3.08 -6.73 20.56
C GLU A 136 -2.00 -7.39 19.69
N ARG A 137 -1.67 -8.67 19.91
CA ARG A 137 -0.70 -9.41 19.09
C ARG A 137 -1.26 -10.09 17.85
N LEU A 138 -2.54 -10.46 17.90
CA LEU A 138 -3.26 -11.15 16.82
C LEU A 138 -3.88 -10.18 15.81
N ASP A 139 -4.09 -8.93 16.21
CA ASP A 139 -4.47 -7.82 15.35
C ASP A 139 -3.49 -7.69 14.15
N PRO A 140 -3.91 -7.97 12.91
CA PRO A 140 -3.03 -7.92 11.74
C PRO A 140 -2.33 -6.57 11.58
N ALA A 141 -3.00 -5.47 11.94
CA ALA A 141 -2.42 -4.13 11.89
C ALA A 141 -1.18 -4.00 12.79
N SER A 142 -1.31 -4.47 14.04
CA SER A 142 -0.21 -4.51 15.01
C SER A 142 0.91 -5.50 14.62
N VAL A 143 0.61 -6.56 13.87
CA VAL A 143 1.62 -7.46 13.29
C VAL A 143 2.38 -6.78 12.15
N ILE A 144 1.67 -6.23 11.16
CA ILE A 144 2.25 -5.53 10.00
C ILE A 144 3.14 -4.37 10.46
N LYS A 145 2.67 -3.55 11.41
CA LYS A 145 3.47 -2.44 11.98
C LYS A 145 4.73 -2.92 12.73
N ARG A 146 4.66 -4.09 13.39
CA ARG A 146 5.83 -4.72 14.03
C ARG A 146 6.83 -5.25 13.00
N LEU A 147 6.35 -5.84 11.91
CA LEU A 147 7.18 -6.27 10.78
C LEU A 147 7.84 -5.07 10.08
N GLN A 148 7.10 -3.97 9.89
CA GLN A 148 7.65 -2.70 9.37
C GLN A 148 8.82 -2.19 10.20
N GLY A 149 8.65 -2.06 11.52
CA GLY A 149 9.71 -1.58 12.40
C GLY A 149 10.94 -2.51 12.44
N LYS A 150 10.73 -3.83 12.31
CA LYS A 150 11.81 -4.81 12.15
C LYS A 150 12.50 -4.68 10.78
N ALA A 151 11.74 -4.51 9.70
CA ALA A 151 12.25 -4.33 8.34
C ALA A 151 13.12 -3.08 8.24
N ILE A 152 12.61 -1.91 8.68
CA ILE A 152 13.36 -0.63 8.66
C ILE A 152 14.61 -0.68 9.57
N LYS A 153 14.58 -1.48 10.65
CA LYS A 153 15.76 -1.73 11.51
C LYS A 153 16.74 -2.78 10.94
N ARG A 154 16.32 -3.61 9.98
CA ARG A 154 17.17 -4.58 9.27
C ARG A 154 17.71 -4.05 7.94
N LEU A 155 16.99 -3.12 7.29
CA LEU A 155 17.61 -1.94 6.70
C LEU A 155 18.34 -1.14 7.81
N LYS A 156 19.05 -0.07 7.48
CA LYS A 156 19.96 0.63 8.40
C LYS A 156 21.13 -0.33 8.75
N VAL A 157 20.98 -1.32 9.65
CA VAL A 157 21.31 -2.78 9.50
C VAL A 157 22.21 -3.27 8.33
N ASP A 158 21.66 -4.22 7.56
CA ASP A 158 22.25 -4.89 6.39
C ASP A 158 21.84 -4.12 5.13
N ARG A 159 22.82 -3.78 4.27
CA ARG A 159 22.61 -2.93 3.07
C ARG A 159 22.24 -3.71 1.82
N GLU A 160 22.66 -4.96 1.72
CA GLU A 160 22.60 -5.73 0.47
C GLU A 160 21.43 -6.72 0.49
N LYS A 161 21.04 -7.22 1.67
CA LYS A 161 19.99 -8.22 1.79
C LYS A 161 18.61 -7.61 2.06
N GLU A 162 17.62 -8.00 1.25
CA GLU A 162 16.21 -7.71 1.53
C GLU A 162 15.80 -8.34 2.89
N PRO A 163 15.22 -7.56 3.83
CA PRO A 163 14.74 -8.12 5.10
C PRO A 163 13.62 -9.15 4.89
N GLU A 164 13.72 -10.29 5.57
CA GLU A 164 12.67 -11.34 5.51
C GLU A 164 11.28 -10.86 5.96
N GLU A 165 11.21 -9.76 6.70
CA GLU A 165 9.98 -9.08 7.06
C GLU A 165 9.23 -8.48 5.87
N VAL A 166 9.92 -8.08 4.80
CA VAL A 166 9.27 -7.57 3.57
C VAL A 166 8.48 -8.70 2.91
N ALA A 167 9.12 -9.85 2.69
CA ALA A 167 8.46 -11.05 2.20
C ALA A 167 7.36 -11.55 3.15
N ALA A 168 7.47 -11.33 4.47
CA ALA A 168 6.38 -11.62 5.39
C ALA A 168 5.17 -10.70 5.17
N ILE A 169 5.38 -9.39 5.02
CA ILE A 169 4.31 -8.41 4.76
C ILE A 169 3.63 -8.68 3.40
N ASP A 170 4.40 -9.03 2.37
CA ASP A 170 3.91 -9.48 1.05
C ASP A 170 2.92 -10.66 1.18
N ASN A 171 3.33 -11.73 1.88
CA ASN A 171 2.44 -12.86 2.20
C ASN A 171 1.19 -12.46 3.01
N PHE A 172 1.32 -11.49 3.94
CA PHE A 172 0.16 -10.94 4.66
C PHE A 172 -0.81 -10.20 3.71
N CYS A 173 -0.30 -9.44 2.74
CA CYS A 173 -1.13 -8.77 1.72
C CYS A 173 -1.93 -9.80 0.93
N MET A 174 -1.25 -10.77 0.33
CA MET A 174 -1.93 -11.78 -0.52
C MET A 174 -2.91 -12.64 0.26
N SER A 175 -2.62 -12.96 1.52
CA SER A 175 -3.56 -13.69 2.39
C SER A 175 -4.77 -12.85 2.81
N ALA A 176 -4.58 -11.56 3.10
CA ALA A 176 -5.69 -10.64 3.39
C ALA A 176 -6.59 -10.44 2.16
N PHE A 177 -5.99 -10.32 0.97
CA PHE A 177 -6.72 -10.29 -0.30
C PHE A 177 -7.57 -11.55 -0.52
N ALA A 178 -6.97 -12.74 -0.32
CA ALA A 178 -7.70 -14.01 -0.44
C ALA A 178 -8.89 -14.14 0.53
N LEU A 179 -8.82 -13.46 1.68
CA LEU A 179 -9.90 -13.37 2.68
C LEU A 179 -10.87 -12.19 2.45
N ARG A 180 -10.67 -11.38 1.40
CA ARG A 180 -11.37 -10.11 1.11
C ARG A 180 -11.30 -9.07 2.25
N ASP A 181 -10.27 -9.18 3.08
CA ASP A 181 -9.92 -8.19 4.10
C ASP A 181 -9.12 -7.05 3.45
N TYR A 182 -9.83 -6.21 2.70
CA TYR A 182 -9.21 -5.14 1.92
C TYR A 182 -8.50 -4.10 2.80
N ASP A 183 -8.86 -3.97 4.08
CA ASP A 183 -8.27 -2.99 4.98
C ASP A 183 -6.93 -3.47 5.55
N THR A 184 -6.82 -4.75 5.93
CA THR A 184 -5.52 -5.38 6.20
C THR A 184 -4.65 -5.40 4.94
N PHE A 185 -5.22 -5.70 3.76
CA PHE A 185 -4.52 -5.62 2.48
C PHE A 185 -3.93 -4.22 2.23
N ASN A 186 -4.77 -3.18 2.33
CA ASN A 186 -4.37 -1.77 2.15
C ASN A 186 -3.24 -1.39 3.12
N MET A 187 -3.34 -1.81 4.39
CA MET A 187 -2.31 -1.55 5.38
C MET A 187 -1.00 -2.26 5.04
N GLY A 188 -1.07 -3.50 4.56
CA GLY A 188 0.09 -4.25 4.07
C GLY A 188 0.78 -3.55 2.90
N VAL A 189 0.04 -3.19 1.83
CA VAL A 189 0.63 -2.53 0.66
C VAL A 189 1.18 -1.14 1.01
N ARG A 190 0.48 -0.33 1.83
CA ARG A 190 1.00 0.94 2.36
C ARG A 190 2.31 0.75 3.11
N THR A 191 2.40 -0.31 3.91
CA THR A 191 3.61 -0.64 4.68
C THR A 191 4.78 -0.98 3.76
N LEU A 192 4.54 -1.74 2.69
CA LEU A 192 5.55 -2.01 1.65
C LEU A 192 5.98 -0.72 0.96
N GLY A 193 5.06 0.18 0.62
CA GLY A 193 5.37 1.51 0.05
C GLY A 193 6.29 2.34 0.95
N THR A 194 5.99 2.42 2.25
CA THR A 194 6.87 3.10 3.22
C THR A 194 8.25 2.45 3.30
N ILE A 195 8.35 1.11 3.29
CA ILE A 195 9.64 0.40 3.30
C ILE A 195 10.43 0.68 2.02
N ALA A 196 9.76 0.74 0.87
CA ALA A 196 10.40 1.05 -0.43
C ALA A 196 11.00 2.47 -0.44
N LEU A 197 10.26 3.45 0.07
CA LEU A 197 10.72 4.84 0.20
C LEU A 197 11.91 4.98 1.16
N GLU A 198 11.79 4.40 2.37
CA GLU A 198 12.87 4.38 3.37
C GLU A 198 14.13 3.66 2.85
N ALA A 199 13.98 2.59 2.07
CA ALA A 199 15.10 1.92 1.43
C ALA A 199 15.80 2.82 0.40
N SER A 200 15.04 3.59 -0.40
CA SER A 200 15.63 4.51 -1.37
C SER A 200 16.26 5.75 -0.72
N GLN A 201 15.68 6.27 0.36
CA GLN A 201 16.26 7.35 1.17
C GLN A 201 17.64 6.97 1.73
N ASP A 202 17.83 5.70 2.11
CA ASP A 202 19.09 5.16 2.60
C ASP A 202 20.11 4.79 1.49
N MET A 203 19.86 5.15 0.22
CA MET A 203 20.63 4.74 -0.96
C MET A 203 20.73 3.20 -1.15
N ARG A 204 19.63 2.48 -0.90
CA ARG A 204 19.54 1.01 -1.07
C ARG A 204 18.70 0.64 -2.28
N ASP A 205 19.03 1.23 -3.43
CA ASP A 205 18.23 1.17 -4.66
C ASP A 205 17.81 -0.25 -5.05
N THR A 206 18.69 -1.25 -4.91
CA THR A 206 18.38 -2.66 -5.18
C THR A 206 17.22 -3.18 -4.33
N VAL A 207 17.20 -2.85 -3.03
CA VAL A 207 16.14 -3.29 -2.10
C VAL A 207 14.87 -2.49 -2.36
N GLY A 208 14.96 -1.15 -2.49
CA GLY A 208 13.81 -0.30 -2.82
C GLY A 208 13.10 -0.76 -4.10
N LYS A 209 13.86 -0.94 -5.18
CA LYS A 209 13.41 -1.52 -6.46
C LYS A 209 12.75 -2.89 -6.28
N GLY A 210 13.33 -3.77 -5.47
CA GLY A 210 12.76 -5.07 -5.13
C GLY A 210 11.36 -4.95 -4.50
N VAL A 211 11.19 -4.05 -3.53
CA VAL A 211 9.88 -3.81 -2.88
C VAL A 211 8.86 -3.17 -3.85
N PHE A 212 9.29 -2.23 -4.70
CA PHE A 212 8.43 -1.67 -5.75
C PHE A 212 7.96 -2.73 -6.77
N TYR A 213 8.82 -3.69 -7.15
CA TYR A 213 8.40 -4.81 -7.97
C TYR A 213 7.44 -5.76 -7.24
N ARG A 214 7.59 -5.99 -5.93
CA ARG A 214 6.57 -6.75 -5.17
C ARG A 214 5.21 -6.05 -5.22
N LEU A 215 5.17 -4.73 -5.00
CA LEU A 215 3.93 -3.95 -5.15
C LEU A 215 3.33 -4.09 -6.56
N MET A 216 4.16 -4.01 -7.60
CA MET A 216 3.75 -4.26 -8.99
C MET A 216 3.12 -5.65 -9.15
N TYR A 217 3.79 -6.69 -8.67
CA TYR A 217 3.30 -8.07 -8.79
C TYR A 217 2.04 -8.33 -7.96
N ILE A 218 1.88 -7.70 -6.79
CA ILE A 218 0.62 -7.73 -6.03
C ILE A 218 -0.51 -7.09 -6.85
N GLY A 219 -0.28 -5.92 -7.46
CA GLY A 219 -1.26 -5.27 -8.33
C GLY A 219 -1.65 -6.11 -9.55
N LEU A 220 -0.67 -6.75 -10.20
CA LEU A 220 -0.89 -7.63 -11.34
C LEU A 220 -1.56 -8.97 -10.96
N ALA A 221 -1.22 -9.55 -9.80
CA ALA A 221 -1.82 -10.79 -9.31
C ALA A 221 -3.26 -10.59 -8.79
N THR A 222 -3.61 -9.37 -8.42
CA THR A 222 -4.97 -9.00 -7.95
C THR A 222 -5.78 -8.27 -9.02
N ILE A 223 -5.30 -8.18 -10.26
CA ILE A 223 -5.84 -7.30 -11.31
C ILE A 223 -7.32 -7.52 -11.64
N ASP A 224 -7.83 -8.75 -11.50
CA ASP A 224 -9.22 -9.12 -11.80
C ASP A 224 -10.22 -8.72 -10.69
N ASP A 225 -9.72 -8.20 -9.56
CA ASP A 225 -10.54 -7.59 -8.52
C ASP A 225 -10.70 -6.08 -8.78
N PRO A 226 -11.89 -5.48 -8.62
CA PRO A 226 -12.11 -4.07 -8.93
C PRO A 226 -11.52 -3.09 -7.90
N ILE A 227 -11.10 -3.55 -6.71
CA ILE A 227 -10.68 -2.71 -5.58
C ILE A 227 -9.18 -2.84 -5.29
N ALA A 228 -8.65 -4.07 -5.32
CA ALA A 228 -7.25 -4.35 -4.95
C ALA A 228 -6.20 -3.63 -5.82
N PRO A 229 -6.22 -3.67 -7.17
CA PRO A 229 -5.23 -2.97 -8.01
C PRO A 229 -5.34 -1.45 -7.86
N VAL A 230 -6.55 -0.91 -7.69
CA VAL A 230 -6.78 0.52 -7.39
C VAL A 230 -6.07 0.93 -6.10
N ARG A 231 -6.21 0.14 -5.02
CA ARG A 231 -5.49 0.40 -3.75
C ARG A 231 -3.97 0.32 -3.92
N VAL A 232 -3.45 -0.62 -4.72
CA VAL A 232 -2.01 -0.74 -5.02
C VAL A 232 -1.49 0.48 -5.81
N ILE A 233 -2.21 0.89 -6.86
CA ILE A 233 -1.88 2.07 -7.66
C ILE A 233 -1.83 3.34 -6.80
N VAL A 234 -2.81 3.55 -5.92
CA VAL A 234 -2.83 4.72 -5.01
C VAL A 234 -1.61 4.71 -4.09
N VAL A 235 -1.20 3.56 -3.56
CA VAL A 235 0.02 3.49 -2.72
C VAL A 235 1.28 3.77 -3.54
N LEU A 236 1.40 3.22 -4.74
CA LEU A 236 2.53 3.49 -5.63
C LEU A 236 2.62 4.99 -5.98
N ARG A 237 1.48 5.64 -6.23
CA ARG A 237 1.36 7.08 -6.45
C ARG A 237 1.82 7.88 -5.23
N ASP A 238 1.21 7.61 -4.07
CA ASP A 238 1.51 8.34 -2.83
C ASP A 238 3.00 8.22 -2.46
N THR A 239 3.61 7.07 -2.77
CA THR A 239 5.06 6.82 -2.58
C THR A 239 5.90 7.56 -3.65
N GLY A 240 5.45 7.58 -4.91
CA GLY A 240 6.11 8.30 -6.00
C GLY A 240 6.08 9.82 -5.82
N LEU A 241 4.98 10.39 -5.33
CA LEU A 241 4.88 11.81 -4.99
C LEU A 241 5.86 12.18 -3.86
N GLN A 242 5.98 11.35 -2.83
CA GLN A 242 6.97 11.55 -1.76
C GLN A 242 8.42 11.42 -2.26
N ALA A 243 8.69 10.53 -3.21
CA ALA A 243 10.00 10.41 -3.85
C ALA A 243 10.38 11.67 -4.65
N VAL A 244 9.45 12.17 -5.48
CA VAL A 244 9.61 13.42 -6.25
C VAL A 244 9.86 14.61 -5.33
N ALA A 245 9.05 14.78 -4.27
CA ALA A 245 9.19 15.87 -3.30
C ALA A 245 10.51 15.81 -2.48
N HIS A 246 11.27 14.71 -2.59
CA HIS A 246 12.58 14.54 -2.00
C HIS A 246 13.73 14.49 -3.03
N GLY A 247 13.45 14.71 -4.33
CA GLY A 247 14.45 14.72 -5.41
C GLY A 247 15.16 13.39 -5.60
N GLN A 248 14.43 12.27 -5.48
CA GLN A 248 14.99 10.92 -5.48
C GLN A 248 14.84 10.21 -6.84
N GLU A 249 15.65 10.62 -7.83
CA GLU A 249 15.57 10.10 -9.21
C GLU A 249 15.46 8.56 -9.33
N ALA A 250 16.11 7.82 -8.42
CA ALA A 250 15.97 6.37 -8.32
C ALA A 250 14.54 5.96 -7.93
N ALA A 251 14.03 6.43 -6.78
CA ALA A 251 12.69 6.10 -6.27
C ALA A 251 11.56 6.56 -7.20
N GLU A 252 11.72 7.73 -7.82
CA GLU A 252 10.80 8.31 -8.79
C GLU A 252 10.51 7.34 -9.96
N GLY A 253 11.56 6.75 -10.53
CA GLY A 253 11.45 5.75 -11.57
C GLY A 253 10.78 4.45 -11.11
N TRP A 254 10.94 4.08 -9.84
CA TRP A 254 10.34 2.86 -9.27
C TRP A 254 8.90 3.03 -8.80
N GLY A 255 8.41 4.25 -8.57
CA GLY A 255 6.98 4.50 -8.34
C GLY A 255 6.15 4.47 -9.63
N THR A 256 6.67 5.09 -10.69
CA THR A 256 5.94 5.30 -11.95
C THR A 256 5.83 4.06 -12.83
N PHE A 257 6.92 3.29 -12.97
CA PHE A 257 6.94 2.08 -13.80
C PHE A 257 5.89 1.02 -13.36
N PRO A 258 5.76 0.66 -12.07
CA PRO A 258 4.69 -0.23 -11.59
C PRO A 258 3.28 0.26 -11.92
N ILE A 259 2.97 1.55 -11.75
CA ILE A 259 1.64 2.10 -12.07
C ILE A 259 1.32 1.89 -13.54
N ALA A 260 2.27 2.22 -14.43
CA ALA A 260 2.12 2.04 -15.87
C ALA A 260 1.89 0.57 -16.26
N ASN A 261 2.60 -0.38 -15.64
CA ASN A 261 2.43 -1.81 -15.93
C ASN A 261 1.07 -2.34 -15.44
N ILE A 262 0.62 -1.94 -14.25
CA ILE A 262 -0.71 -2.32 -13.74
C ILE A 262 -1.81 -1.70 -14.62
N GLY A 263 -1.68 -0.41 -14.97
CA GLY A 263 -2.62 0.31 -15.83
C GLY A 263 -2.72 -0.26 -17.24
N ALA A 264 -1.58 -0.58 -17.87
CA ALA A 264 -1.57 -1.21 -19.19
C ALA A 264 -2.20 -2.61 -19.14
N ARG A 265 -1.90 -3.40 -18.10
CA ARG A 265 -2.52 -4.73 -17.93
C ARG A 265 -4.01 -4.67 -17.60
N ALA A 266 -4.47 -3.61 -16.91
CA ALA A 266 -5.89 -3.33 -16.72
C ALA A 266 -6.57 -3.00 -18.05
N ALA A 267 -5.96 -2.13 -18.87
CA ALA A 267 -6.45 -1.78 -20.20
C ALA A 267 -6.51 -2.99 -21.15
N GLU A 268 -5.48 -3.84 -21.17
CA GLU A 268 -5.48 -5.11 -21.90
C GLU A 268 -6.63 -6.06 -21.50
N LYS A 269 -7.17 -5.92 -20.28
CA LYS A 269 -8.27 -6.73 -19.76
C LYS A 269 -9.65 -6.06 -19.85
N GLY A 270 -9.75 -4.85 -20.40
CA GLY A 270 -11.01 -4.10 -20.44
C GLY A 270 -11.43 -3.51 -19.07
N LEU A 271 -10.51 -3.39 -18.12
CA LEU A 271 -10.80 -3.00 -16.74
C LEU A 271 -10.65 -1.47 -16.58
N GLU A 272 -11.73 -0.75 -16.89
CA GLU A 272 -11.79 0.73 -16.91
C GLU A 272 -11.26 1.36 -15.61
N ALA A 273 -11.82 1.00 -14.45
CA ALA A 273 -11.49 1.66 -13.17
C ALA A 273 -10.01 1.59 -12.74
N PRO A 274 -9.31 0.43 -12.74
CA PRO A 274 -7.88 0.40 -12.44
C PRO A 274 -7.02 1.04 -13.53
N ALA A 275 -7.44 1.06 -14.81
CA ALA A 275 -6.70 1.75 -15.86
C ALA A 275 -6.83 3.28 -15.76
N GLU A 276 -8.04 3.79 -15.52
CA GLU A 276 -8.33 5.20 -15.24
C GLU A 276 -7.55 5.68 -14.01
N GLN A 277 -7.60 4.92 -12.90
CA GLN A 277 -6.82 5.24 -11.71
C GLN A 277 -5.31 5.25 -11.97
N ALA A 278 -4.79 4.36 -12.83
CA ALA A 278 -3.39 4.36 -13.22
C ALA A 278 -3.01 5.59 -14.05
N VAL A 279 -3.88 6.00 -15.00
CA VAL A 279 -3.74 7.28 -15.72
C VAL A 279 -3.70 8.43 -14.72
N THR A 280 -4.74 8.63 -13.90
CA THR A 280 -4.84 9.71 -12.90
C THR A 280 -3.61 9.77 -11.98
N SER A 281 -3.17 8.63 -11.47
CA SER A 281 -1.98 8.54 -10.61
C SER A 281 -0.68 8.92 -11.33
N LEU A 282 -0.56 8.58 -12.62
CA LEU A 282 0.55 9.04 -13.46
C LEU A 282 0.47 10.55 -13.75
N ILE A 283 -0.73 11.12 -13.94
CA ILE A 283 -0.91 12.58 -14.06
C ILE A 283 -0.31 13.30 -12.84
N GLU A 284 -0.71 12.88 -11.64
CA GLU A 284 -0.33 13.55 -10.39
C GLU A 284 1.19 13.49 -10.18
N VAL A 285 1.82 12.32 -10.36
CA VAL A 285 3.28 12.19 -10.24
C VAL A 285 4.01 12.94 -11.36
N GLY A 286 3.49 12.93 -12.60
CA GLY A 286 4.08 13.65 -13.73
C GLY A 286 4.06 15.15 -13.57
N ARG A 287 2.96 15.72 -13.06
CA ARG A 287 2.84 17.16 -12.81
C ARG A 287 3.85 17.62 -11.76
N GLU A 288 3.95 16.89 -10.66
CA GLU A 288 4.91 17.18 -9.59
C GLU A 288 6.36 17.07 -10.09
N ALA A 289 6.66 16.07 -10.93
CA ALA A 289 7.97 15.88 -11.53
C ALA A 289 8.37 17.02 -12.49
N VAL A 290 7.45 17.50 -13.33
CA VAL A 290 7.68 18.63 -14.23
C VAL A 290 7.91 19.93 -13.45
N GLU A 291 7.19 20.17 -12.35
CA GLU A 291 7.43 21.34 -11.48
C GLU A 291 8.85 21.34 -10.89
N HIS A 292 9.42 20.17 -10.62
CA HIS A 292 10.78 20.00 -10.11
C HIS A 292 11.84 19.82 -11.22
N GLY A 293 11.46 19.83 -12.50
CA GLY A 293 12.37 19.65 -13.64
C GLY A 293 12.98 18.25 -13.76
N LEU A 294 12.31 17.22 -13.23
CA LEU A 294 12.87 15.86 -13.07
C LEU A 294 12.65 14.97 -14.29
N SER A 295 13.67 14.19 -14.63
CA SER A 295 13.67 13.27 -15.79
C SER A 295 12.60 12.15 -15.71
N VAL A 296 12.02 11.89 -14.53
CA VAL A 296 10.90 10.96 -14.37
C VAL A 296 9.66 11.37 -15.16
N ALA A 297 9.46 12.66 -15.49
CA ALA A 297 8.35 13.11 -16.33
C ALA A 297 8.31 12.37 -17.69
N VAL A 298 9.48 12.10 -18.28
CA VAL A 298 9.62 11.33 -19.53
C VAL A 298 9.17 9.87 -19.33
N ARG A 299 9.43 9.28 -18.15
CA ARG A 299 8.98 7.92 -17.80
C ARG A 299 7.49 7.85 -17.54
N VAL A 300 6.91 8.89 -16.93
CA VAL A 300 5.45 9.04 -16.78
C VAL A 300 4.79 9.07 -18.15
N VAL A 301 5.35 9.84 -19.09
CA VAL A 301 4.88 9.88 -20.48
C VAL A 301 4.96 8.51 -21.16
N ALA A 302 6.10 7.84 -21.13
CA ALA A 302 6.20 6.47 -21.67
C ALA A 302 5.18 5.51 -21.02
N GLY A 303 4.89 5.70 -19.72
CA GLY A 303 3.88 4.94 -18.98
C GLY A 303 2.44 5.19 -19.43
N LEU A 304 2.02 6.45 -19.50
CA LEU A 304 0.71 6.87 -20.03
C LEU A 304 0.53 6.40 -21.48
N CYS A 305 1.58 6.52 -22.28
CA CYS A 305 1.61 6.04 -23.65
C CYS A 305 1.32 4.53 -23.69
N ASN A 306 2.02 3.71 -22.90
CA ASN A 306 1.79 2.26 -22.80
C ASN A 306 0.34 1.89 -22.43
N ILE A 307 -0.33 2.67 -21.57
CA ILE A 307 -1.77 2.47 -21.27
C ILE A 307 -2.62 2.75 -22.53
N ALA A 308 -2.35 3.83 -23.26
CA ALA A 308 -3.04 4.12 -24.52
C ALA A 308 -2.78 3.03 -25.58
N LYS A 309 -1.54 2.51 -25.71
CA LYS A 309 -1.23 1.38 -26.62
C LYS A 309 -2.07 0.16 -26.29
N ALA A 310 -2.22 -0.15 -25.00
CA ALA A 310 -3.02 -1.28 -24.52
C ALA A 310 -4.51 -1.14 -24.87
N VAL A 311 -5.11 0.05 -24.68
CA VAL A 311 -6.51 0.30 -25.08
C VAL A 311 -6.69 0.15 -26.59
N ILE A 312 -5.83 0.81 -27.39
CA ILE A 312 -5.92 0.82 -28.86
C ILE A 312 -5.82 -0.60 -29.44
N HIS A 313 -4.91 -1.44 -28.91
CA HIS A 313 -4.75 -2.80 -29.39
C HIS A 313 -5.91 -3.76 -29.07
N GLN A 314 -6.78 -3.44 -28.10
CA GLN A 314 -7.92 -4.28 -27.75
C GLN A 314 -9.21 -3.95 -28.53
N ASP A 315 -9.24 -2.86 -29.32
CA ASP A 315 -10.48 -2.27 -29.89
C ASP A 315 -11.57 -2.09 -28.81
N ALA A 316 -11.14 -1.82 -27.58
CA ALA A 316 -11.99 -1.79 -26.40
C ALA A 316 -12.65 -0.42 -26.25
N ARG A 317 -13.63 -0.12 -27.10
CA ARG A 317 -14.33 1.20 -27.12
C ARG A 317 -14.89 1.67 -25.77
N ALA A 318 -15.19 0.74 -24.87
CA ALA A 318 -15.56 1.06 -23.49
C ALA A 318 -14.48 1.87 -22.73
N MET A 319 -13.22 1.79 -23.19
CA MET A 319 -12.05 2.44 -22.61
C MET A 319 -11.52 3.61 -23.45
N ASP A 320 -12.24 4.06 -24.48
CA ASP A 320 -11.80 5.20 -25.31
C ASP A 320 -11.51 6.45 -24.46
N ARG A 321 -12.30 6.68 -23.40
CA ARG A 321 -12.07 7.75 -22.40
C ARG A 321 -10.75 7.61 -21.63
N VAL A 322 -10.27 6.39 -21.38
CA VAL A 322 -8.99 6.13 -20.71
C VAL A 322 -7.83 6.43 -21.66
N ALA A 323 -7.95 6.06 -22.95
CA ALA A 323 -6.97 6.41 -23.96
C ALA A 323 -6.95 7.92 -24.26
N GLU A 324 -8.11 8.54 -24.40
CA GLU A 324 -8.24 10.00 -24.57
C GLU A 324 -7.62 10.74 -23.37
N GLY A 325 -8.00 10.38 -22.14
CA GLY A 325 -7.46 10.99 -20.92
C GLY A 325 -5.94 10.80 -20.77
N ALA A 326 -5.40 9.65 -21.17
CA ALA A 326 -3.95 9.42 -21.22
C ALA A 326 -3.27 10.35 -22.24
N VAL A 327 -3.78 10.43 -23.47
CA VAL A 327 -3.25 11.28 -24.56
C VAL A 327 -3.35 12.78 -24.24
N GLU A 328 -4.48 13.19 -23.67
CA GLU A 328 -4.69 14.57 -23.25
C GLU A 328 -3.66 14.99 -22.20
N THR A 329 -3.40 14.09 -21.24
CA THR A 329 -2.38 14.31 -20.20
C THR A 329 -0.97 14.29 -20.77
N LEU A 330 -0.64 13.36 -21.68
CA LEU A 330 0.65 13.33 -22.39
C LEU A 330 0.95 14.71 -22.99
N GLY A 331 -0.05 15.29 -23.66
CA GLY A 331 0.02 16.62 -24.23
C GLY A 331 0.31 17.72 -23.20
N ILE A 332 -0.48 17.76 -22.12
CA ILE A 332 -0.33 18.74 -21.03
C ILE A 332 1.04 18.64 -20.36
N LEU A 333 1.51 17.43 -20.06
CA LEU A 333 2.82 17.22 -19.43
C LEU A 333 3.98 17.62 -20.35
N THR A 334 3.87 17.36 -21.65
CA THR A 334 4.91 17.74 -22.63
C THR A 334 4.97 19.25 -22.83
N ALA A 335 3.82 19.91 -23.01
CA ALA A 335 3.74 21.37 -23.11
C ALA A 335 4.35 22.05 -21.87
N LYS A 336 4.02 21.54 -20.67
CA LYS A 336 4.55 22.07 -19.41
C LYS A 336 6.04 21.76 -19.20
N ALA A 337 6.53 20.63 -19.69
CA ALA A 337 7.97 20.32 -19.67
C ALA A 337 8.78 21.32 -20.52
N ILE A 338 8.24 21.70 -21.68
CA ILE A 338 8.82 22.73 -22.56
C ILE A 338 8.77 24.11 -21.89
N GLU A 339 7.63 24.51 -21.33
CA GLU A 339 7.46 25.75 -20.55
C GLU A 339 8.49 25.87 -19.41
N LYS A 340 8.77 24.76 -18.72
CA LYS A 340 9.75 24.69 -17.62
C LYS A 340 11.22 24.59 -18.09
N GLY A 341 11.48 24.57 -19.39
CA GLY A 341 12.84 24.48 -19.93
C GLY A 341 13.52 23.13 -19.69
N MET A 342 12.76 22.03 -19.70
CA MET A 342 13.35 20.69 -19.80
C MET A 342 14.14 20.55 -21.12
N LYS A 343 15.08 19.59 -21.17
CA LYS A 343 15.96 19.41 -22.34
C LYS A 343 15.16 19.06 -23.60
N ASP A 344 15.60 19.60 -24.75
CA ASP A 344 14.96 19.34 -26.05
C ASP A 344 14.92 17.82 -26.35
N GLU A 345 16.00 17.08 -26.03
CA GLU A 345 16.05 15.61 -26.14
C GLU A 345 14.94 14.89 -25.33
N ASP A 346 14.66 15.36 -24.11
CA ASP A 346 13.65 14.78 -23.22
C ASP A 346 12.23 15.10 -23.72
N THR A 347 11.99 16.35 -24.14
CA THR A 347 10.69 16.79 -24.68
C THR A 347 10.41 16.20 -26.06
N GLN A 348 11.42 16.10 -26.94
CA GLN A 348 11.31 15.41 -28.23
C GLN A 348 10.91 13.94 -28.02
N ARG A 349 11.52 13.25 -27.05
CA ARG A 349 11.16 11.87 -26.72
C ARG A 349 9.71 11.74 -26.24
N MET A 350 9.19 12.73 -25.51
CA MET A 350 7.76 12.77 -25.12
C MET A 350 6.86 12.96 -26.36
N VAL A 351 7.29 13.74 -27.35
CA VAL A 351 6.56 13.91 -28.63
C VAL A 351 6.55 12.63 -29.47
N TRP A 352 7.62 11.85 -29.50
CA TRP A 352 7.64 10.57 -30.21
C TRP A 352 6.67 9.53 -29.64
N GLU A 353 6.42 9.54 -28.33
CA GLU A 353 5.37 8.70 -27.73
C GLU A 353 3.96 9.15 -28.18
N LEU A 354 3.72 10.46 -28.33
CA LEU A 354 2.48 10.98 -28.91
C LEU A 354 2.34 10.66 -30.42
N ASP A 355 3.41 10.76 -31.21
CA ASP A 355 3.43 10.33 -32.62
C ASP A 355 2.98 8.87 -32.76
N TRP A 356 3.56 7.98 -31.94
CA TRP A 356 3.19 6.56 -31.95
C TRP A 356 1.69 6.37 -31.71
N VAL A 357 1.12 7.04 -30.71
CA VAL A 357 -0.32 6.94 -30.39
C VAL A 357 -1.16 7.52 -31.53
N CYS A 358 -0.74 8.65 -32.09
CA CYS A 358 -1.40 9.30 -33.22
C CYS A 358 -1.51 8.38 -34.44
N ARG A 359 -0.41 7.73 -34.84
CA ARG A 359 -0.40 6.76 -35.95
C ARG A 359 -1.30 5.56 -35.66
N LYS A 360 -1.25 5.03 -34.44
CA LYS A 360 -1.98 3.80 -34.07
C LYS A 360 -3.48 4.04 -33.88
N ALA A 361 -3.87 5.21 -33.37
CA ALA A 361 -5.27 5.65 -33.38
C ALA A 361 -5.80 5.88 -34.80
N SER A 362 -4.97 6.41 -35.72
CA SER A 362 -5.29 6.53 -37.14
C SER A 362 -5.49 5.16 -37.83
N GLU A 363 -4.55 4.23 -37.65
CA GLU A 363 -4.66 2.84 -38.15
C GLU A 363 -5.92 2.14 -37.63
N GLY A 364 -6.21 2.25 -36.32
CA GLY A 364 -7.40 1.68 -35.68
C GLY A 364 -8.70 2.46 -35.93
N ARG A 365 -8.64 3.65 -36.55
CA ARG A 365 -9.77 4.60 -36.72
C ARG A 365 -10.45 4.99 -35.41
N ILE A 366 -9.69 5.11 -34.33
CA ILE A 366 -10.16 5.55 -33.01
C ILE A 366 -10.13 7.09 -32.99
N ILE A 367 -11.18 7.68 -33.57
CA ILE A 367 -11.24 9.09 -33.95
C ILE A 367 -11.05 10.04 -32.77
N ASP A 368 -11.64 9.75 -31.60
CA ASP A 368 -11.58 10.64 -30.44
C ASP A 368 -10.15 10.73 -29.85
N VAL A 369 -9.48 9.58 -29.73
CA VAL A 369 -8.07 9.49 -29.30
C VAL A 369 -7.14 10.16 -30.31
N LEU A 370 -7.41 10.00 -31.61
CA LEU A 370 -6.67 10.67 -32.68
C LEU A 370 -6.86 12.20 -32.63
N HIS A 371 -8.09 12.68 -32.44
CA HIS A 371 -8.37 14.11 -32.28
C HIS A 371 -7.65 14.70 -31.07
N ALA A 372 -7.68 14.02 -29.91
CA ALA A 372 -6.91 14.44 -28.74
C ALA A 372 -5.41 14.51 -29.03
N ALA A 373 -4.83 13.47 -29.66
CA ALA A 373 -3.40 13.43 -29.98
C ALA A 373 -3.00 14.59 -30.89
N VAL A 374 -3.77 14.83 -31.96
CA VAL A 374 -3.48 15.91 -32.91
C VAL A 374 -3.64 17.30 -32.27
N ARG A 375 -4.71 17.54 -31.49
CA ARG A 375 -4.87 18.81 -30.72
C ARG A 375 -3.64 19.07 -29.84
N ARG A 376 -3.16 18.05 -29.13
CA ARG A 376 -2.01 18.16 -28.23
C ARG A 376 -0.68 18.37 -28.95
N LEU A 377 -0.47 17.74 -30.11
CA LEU A 377 0.71 17.99 -30.96
C LEU A 377 0.78 19.44 -31.44
N TRP A 378 -0.36 20.07 -31.77
CA TRP A 378 -0.41 21.51 -32.10
C TRP A 378 -0.02 22.40 -30.92
N VAL A 379 -0.57 22.15 -29.73
CA VAL A 379 -0.23 22.91 -28.51
C VAL A 379 1.25 22.76 -28.17
N ILE A 380 1.80 21.54 -28.24
CA ILE A 380 3.24 21.28 -28.05
C ILE A 380 4.08 22.05 -29.07
N GLY A 381 3.71 22.01 -30.35
CA GLY A 381 4.45 22.69 -31.42
C GLY A 381 4.54 24.20 -31.22
N ALA A 382 3.47 24.82 -30.72
CA ALA A 382 3.46 26.23 -30.36
C ALA A 382 4.40 26.54 -29.18
N TRP A 383 4.30 25.80 -28.07
CA TRP A 383 5.21 25.95 -26.93
C TRP A 383 6.67 25.72 -27.31
N ALA A 384 6.96 24.70 -28.13
CA ALA A 384 8.30 24.42 -28.63
C ALA A 384 8.84 25.56 -29.53
N THR A 385 7.96 26.19 -30.32
CA THR A 385 8.29 27.37 -31.13
C THR A 385 8.65 28.57 -30.27
N GLN A 386 7.88 28.83 -29.20
CA GLN A 386 8.17 29.91 -28.25
C GLN A 386 9.47 29.66 -27.45
N ALA A 387 9.72 28.41 -27.05
CA ALA A 387 10.93 28.02 -26.33
C ALA A 387 12.20 27.88 -27.20
N GLY A 388 12.05 27.87 -28.54
CA GLY A 388 13.17 27.63 -29.46
C GLY A 388 13.65 26.17 -29.51
N ALA A 389 12.83 25.22 -29.05
CA ALA A 389 13.14 23.79 -28.95
C ALA A 389 13.02 23.09 -30.32
N SER A 390 14.04 23.27 -31.16
CA SER A 390 14.02 22.87 -32.58
C SER A 390 13.76 21.38 -32.82
N GLU A 391 14.28 20.49 -31.97
CA GLU A 391 14.14 19.05 -32.14
C GLU A 391 12.71 18.59 -31.80
N THR A 392 12.11 19.23 -30.80
CA THR A 392 10.69 19.07 -30.42
C THR A 392 9.74 19.65 -31.48
N ILE A 393 10.05 20.81 -32.09
CA ILE A 393 9.27 21.39 -33.22
C ILE A 393 9.23 20.39 -34.39
N GLU A 394 10.39 19.84 -34.78
CA GLU A 394 10.47 18.90 -35.90
C GLU A 394 9.79 17.57 -35.58
N GLY A 395 9.91 17.07 -34.35
CA GLY A 395 9.16 15.90 -33.87
C GLY A 395 7.64 16.10 -33.98
N ALA A 396 7.13 17.27 -33.59
CA ALA A 396 5.70 17.58 -33.67
C ALA A 396 5.20 17.65 -35.12
N TRP A 397 5.98 18.22 -36.04
CA TRP A 397 5.65 18.22 -37.48
C TRP A 397 5.63 16.81 -38.08
N ILE A 398 6.59 15.96 -37.75
CA ILE A 398 6.64 14.56 -38.23
C ILE A 398 5.39 13.80 -37.75
N ALA A 399 4.98 14.02 -36.51
CA ALA A 399 3.80 13.40 -35.91
C ALA A 399 2.46 13.82 -36.56
N LEU A 400 2.38 15.06 -37.07
CA LEU A 400 1.18 15.59 -37.72
C LEU A 400 0.99 15.09 -39.17
N ARG A 401 2.04 14.62 -39.85
CA ARG A 401 1.95 14.12 -41.23
C ARG A 401 1.12 12.85 -41.38
N GLY A 402 1.25 11.88 -40.48
CA GLY A 402 0.53 10.60 -40.59
C GLY A 402 -1.00 10.76 -40.67
N PRO A 403 -1.63 11.57 -39.78
CA PRO A 403 -3.05 11.91 -39.87
C PRO A 403 -3.44 12.77 -41.09
N GLU A 404 -2.51 13.55 -41.65
CA GLU A 404 -2.71 14.32 -42.89
C GLU A 404 -2.75 13.40 -44.11
N GLU A 405 -1.75 12.53 -44.27
CA GLU A 405 -1.67 11.51 -45.32
C GLU A 405 -2.87 10.54 -45.27
N ALA A 406 -3.40 10.25 -44.08
CA ALA A 406 -4.62 9.48 -43.88
C ALA A 406 -5.92 10.22 -44.26
N GLY A 407 -5.85 11.51 -44.58
CA GLY A 407 -7.01 12.35 -44.93
C GLY A 407 -7.92 12.70 -43.75
N ILE A 408 -7.43 12.62 -42.52
CA ILE A 408 -8.25 12.81 -41.30
C ILE A 408 -8.15 14.26 -40.75
N LEU A 409 -7.06 14.98 -41.05
CA LEU A 409 -6.91 16.41 -40.76
C LEU A 409 -7.98 17.41 -41.28
N PRO A 410 -8.66 17.26 -42.45
CA PRO A 410 -9.10 18.43 -43.24
C PRO A 410 -10.26 19.32 -42.73
N SER A 411 -10.86 19.11 -41.55
CA SER A 411 -12.05 19.91 -41.15
C SER A 411 -12.18 20.31 -39.67
N PHE A 412 -11.53 19.61 -38.73
CA PHE A 412 -11.68 19.89 -37.29
C PHE A 412 -10.49 20.62 -36.65
N LEU A 413 -9.50 21.02 -37.45
CA LEU A 413 -8.19 21.51 -36.97
C LEU A 413 -7.82 22.87 -37.56
N GLN A 414 -8.79 23.79 -37.64
CA GLN A 414 -8.46 25.21 -37.69
C GLN A 414 -7.82 25.59 -36.34
N PRO A 415 -6.70 26.35 -36.30
CA PRO A 415 -6.07 26.76 -35.04
C PRO A 415 -7.05 27.43 -34.07
N ASP A 416 -8.01 28.17 -34.63
CA ASP A 416 -9.12 28.82 -33.95
C ASP A 416 -9.94 27.85 -33.08
N TYR A 417 -10.09 26.58 -33.51
CA TYR A 417 -10.78 25.53 -32.74
C TYR A 417 -9.94 25.01 -31.56
N VAL A 418 -8.61 24.97 -31.71
CA VAL A 418 -7.69 24.59 -30.62
C VAL A 418 -7.63 25.74 -29.59
N ALA A 419 -7.46 26.97 -30.06
CA ALA A 419 -7.42 28.17 -29.22
C ALA A 419 -8.73 28.39 -28.45
N ALA A 420 -9.89 28.16 -29.07
CA ALA A 420 -11.20 28.34 -28.43
C ALA A 420 -11.50 27.31 -27.32
N ASN A 421 -11.03 26.07 -27.44
CA ASN A 421 -11.35 25.00 -26.47
C ASN A 421 -10.37 24.95 -25.29
N GLU A 422 -9.11 25.30 -25.48
CA GLU A 422 -8.08 25.16 -24.44
C GLU A 422 -8.07 26.31 -23.41
N SER A 423 -8.87 27.36 -23.59
CA SER A 423 -8.88 28.57 -22.75
C SER A 423 -7.50 29.24 -22.61
N LEU A 424 -6.66 29.13 -23.64
CA LEU A 424 -5.28 29.63 -23.65
C LEU A 424 -5.28 31.16 -23.58
N SER A 425 -5.01 31.68 -22.39
CA SER A 425 -5.25 33.08 -22.03
C SER A 425 -4.11 34.03 -22.39
N THR A 426 -3.22 33.63 -23.31
CA THR A 426 -2.07 34.44 -23.75
C THR A 426 -2.08 34.62 -25.26
N ASP A 427 -2.11 35.88 -25.70
CA ASP A 427 -1.95 36.26 -27.11
C ASP A 427 -0.66 35.67 -27.70
N GLU A 428 0.37 35.52 -26.86
CA GLU A 428 1.65 34.87 -27.19
C GLU A 428 1.49 33.44 -27.72
N LEU A 429 0.61 32.62 -27.12
CA LEU A 429 0.44 31.23 -27.55
C LEU A 429 -0.45 31.13 -28.80
N GLN A 430 -1.38 32.07 -29.00
CA GLN A 430 -2.08 32.21 -30.27
C GLN A 430 -1.11 32.60 -31.40
N GLN A 431 -0.20 33.55 -31.14
CA GLN A 431 0.86 33.90 -32.09
C GLN A 431 1.79 32.72 -32.35
N ALA A 432 2.22 31.98 -31.32
CA ALA A 432 3.07 30.80 -31.49
C ALA A 432 2.38 29.66 -32.28
N LEU A 433 1.05 29.49 -32.14
CA LEU A 433 0.26 28.58 -32.99
C LEU A 433 0.23 29.04 -34.45
N ILE A 434 0.10 30.35 -34.72
CA ILE A 434 0.17 30.93 -36.06
C ILE A 434 1.57 30.71 -36.65
N GLU A 435 2.64 31.05 -35.93
CA GLU A 435 4.02 30.87 -36.39
C GLU A 435 4.37 29.39 -36.67
N PHE A 436 3.95 28.47 -35.78
CA PHE A 436 4.13 27.04 -35.99
C PHE A 436 3.36 26.55 -37.23
N ARG A 437 2.14 27.06 -37.47
CA ARG A 437 1.34 26.77 -38.68
C ARG A 437 1.98 27.32 -39.94
N GLU A 438 2.47 28.55 -39.93
CA GLU A 438 3.10 29.19 -41.08
C GLU A 438 4.38 28.44 -41.48
N ARG A 439 5.20 28.05 -40.50
CA ARG A 439 6.38 27.21 -40.73
C ARG A 439 6.01 25.82 -41.27
N TYR A 440 4.96 25.19 -40.74
CA TYR A 440 4.46 23.91 -41.25
C TYR A 440 3.99 24.01 -42.70
N SER A 441 3.16 25.02 -42.99
CA SER A 441 2.57 25.28 -44.31
C SER A 441 3.63 25.67 -45.34
N GLY A 442 4.60 26.50 -44.96
CA GLY A 442 5.71 26.92 -45.83
C GLY A 442 6.63 25.76 -46.24
N ARG A 443 6.81 24.75 -45.38
CA ARG A 443 7.56 23.51 -45.71
C ARG A 443 6.82 22.61 -46.71
N HIS A 444 5.49 22.68 -46.79
CA HIS A 444 4.66 21.80 -47.61
C HIS A 444 4.11 22.44 -48.90
N GLY A 445 3.86 23.75 -48.91
CA GLY A 445 3.38 24.49 -50.09
C GLY A 445 4.44 24.77 -51.17
N GLY A 446 5.72 24.45 -50.91
CA GLY A 446 6.82 24.69 -51.85
C GLY A 446 7.05 23.60 -52.92
N GLY A 447 6.17 22.60 -53.02
CA GLY A 447 6.39 21.40 -53.82
C GLY A 447 5.21 20.91 -54.67
N SER A 448 4.19 21.74 -54.89
CA SER A 448 3.03 21.46 -55.76
C SER A 448 3.19 22.05 -57.17
#